data_AF-A0A9D1PJS4-F1
#
_entry.id   AF-A0A9D1PJS4-F1
#
_cell.length_a   1.000
_cell.length_b   1.000
_cell.length_c   1.000
_cell.angle_alpha   90.00
_cell.angle_beta   90.00
_cell.angle_gamma   90.00
#
_symmetry.space_group_name_H-M   'P 1'
#
loop_
_entity.id
_entity.type
_entity.pdbx_description
1 polymer ?
#
loop_
_entity_poly.entity_id
_entity_poly.type
_entity_poly.pdbx_seq_one_letter_code
_entity_poly.pdbx_strand_id
1 'polypeptide(L)'
;MVKYTHVYSSCNYLKSLEERNVKRIFNGKEVLMDDNPIASWLFSNSASAPIWLIFRIYLGVTWLRAGISKVTNEMWVGAESGTALTGFISATLEKASIDEVPSWYALFSEKVVLPNATFFSFIVAWGEVFVGVGLIIGMLTGIAAFFGAFMNISFLLAGAVSINPFMFIVSILLILGWKVAGHYGVDQYLLPKLGTPWALINPSNDDGRLDSLKYFHYVD
;
A
#
# COMPACT_ATOMS: atom_id res chain seq x y z
N MET A 1 32.54 34.43 -47.22
CA MET A 1 32.67 32.96 -47.34
C MET A 1 32.17 32.34 -46.03
N VAL A 2 30.85 32.27 -45.86
CA VAL A 2 30.21 31.50 -44.79
C VAL A 2 30.20 30.06 -45.26
N LYS A 3 30.60 29.09 -44.42
CA LYS A 3 29.86 27.82 -44.21
C LYS A 3 30.59 26.77 -43.36
N TYR A 4 29.87 26.36 -42.31
CA TYR A 4 29.73 24.99 -41.77
C TYR A 4 30.86 24.34 -40.94
N THR A 5 31.23 24.94 -39.82
CA THR A 5 31.95 24.22 -38.74
C THR A 5 31.09 23.87 -37.52
N HIS A 6 29.82 24.28 -37.47
CA HIS A 6 29.01 24.22 -36.23
C HIS A 6 27.98 23.08 -36.12
N VAL A 7 27.88 22.16 -37.08
CA VAL A 7 26.84 21.09 -37.05
C VAL A 7 27.39 19.71 -36.67
N TYR A 8 28.69 19.45 -36.84
CA TYR A 8 29.28 18.14 -36.51
C TYR A 8 29.41 17.88 -35.00
N SER A 9 29.52 18.91 -34.16
CA SER A 9 29.66 18.74 -32.71
C SER A 9 28.35 18.31 -32.03
N SER A 10 27.19 18.68 -32.57
CA SER A 10 25.89 18.35 -31.97
C SER A 10 25.45 16.91 -32.26
N CYS A 11 25.86 16.32 -33.39
CA CYS A 11 25.53 14.93 -33.73
C CYS A 11 26.25 13.93 -32.80
N ASN A 12 27.50 14.22 -32.43
CA ASN A 12 28.25 13.43 -31.44
C ASN A 12 27.75 13.65 -30.01
N TYR A 13 27.26 14.86 -29.68
CA TYR A 13 26.68 15.12 -28.36
C TYR A 13 25.34 14.42 -28.16
N LEU A 14 24.48 14.39 -29.19
CA LEU A 14 23.21 13.67 -29.16
C LEU A 14 23.41 12.14 -29.24
N LYS A 15 24.37 11.64 -30.03
CA LYS A 15 24.82 10.23 -29.93
C LYS A 15 25.35 9.90 -28.54
N SER A 16 26.07 10.81 -27.88
CA SER A 16 26.53 10.60 -26.50
C SER A 16 25.42 10.62 -25.46
N LEU A 17 24.28 11.25 -25.75
CA LEU A 17 23.11 11.30 -24.87
C LEU A 17 22.17 10.11 -25.12
N GLU A 18 22.08 9.61 -26.35
CA GLU A 18 21.37 8.38 -26.70
C GLU A 18 22.16 7.12 -26.25
N GLU A 19 23.48 7.10 -26.42
CA GLU A 19 24.36 6.02 -25.93
C GLU A 19 24.49 6.02 -24.38
N ARG A 20 24.27 7.16 -23.71
CA ARG A 20 24.17 7.20 -22.24
C ARG A 20 22.80 6.76 -21.71
N ASN A 21 21.73 6.96 -22.48
CA ASN A 21 20.38 6.53 -22.11
C ASN A 21 20.03 5.11 -22.59
N VAL A 22 20.87 4.47 -23.39
CA VAL A 22 20.68 3.07 -23.85
C VAL A 22 21.96 2.25 -23.63
N LYS A 23 22.49 2.24 -22.41
CA LYS A 23 23.38 1.14 -21.99
C LYS A 23 22.55 -0.07 -21.59
N ARG A 24 22.15 -0.85 -22.61
CA ARG A 24 21.81 -2.27 -22.46
C ARG A 24 23.06 -3.01 -22.00
N ILE A 25 23.20 -3.24 -20.70
CA ILE A 25 24.10 -4.27 -20.17
C ILE A 25 23.28 -5.54 -19.99
N PHE A 26 23.18 -6.33 -21.06
CA PHE A 26 22.84 -7.76 -20.97
C PHE A 26 24.09 -8.52 -20.50
N ASN A 27 24.49 -8.31 -19.24
CA ASN A 27 25.49 -9.13 -18.56
C ASN A 27 25.48 -8.86 -17.04
N GLY A 28 24.46 -9.35 -16.33
CA GLY A 28 24.46 -9.48 -14.87
C GLY A 28 24.78 -8.24 -14.02
N LYS A 29 24.62 -7.01 -14.55
CA LYS A 29 24.73 -5.76 -13.78
C LYS A 29 23.40 -5.03 -13.88
N GLU A 30 22.77 -4.83 -12.73
CA GLU A 30 21.49 -4.14 -12.60
C GLU A 30 21.57 -2.75 -13.24
N VAL A 31 20.66 -2.46 -14.17
CA VAL A 31 20.49 -1.12 -14.75
C VAL A 31 19.51 -0.38 -13.86
N LEU A 32 20.01 0.48 -12.96
CA LEU A 32 19.19 1.37 -12.16
C LEU A 32 18.54 2.40 -13.09
N MET A 33 17.22 2.34 -13.21
CA MET A 33 16.43 3.33 -13.95
C MET A 33 15.94 4.37 -12.93
N ASP A 34 16.28 5.63 -13.15
CA ASP A 34 15.81 6.71 -12.29
C ASP A 34 14.28 6.83 -12.36
N ASP A 35 13.66 7.07 -11.21
CA ASP A 35 12.22 7.30 -11.12
C ASP A 35 11.84 8.63 -11.80
N ASN A 36 10.62 8.68 -12.33
CA ASN A 36 10.01 9.94 -12.77
C ASN A 36 9.99 10.94 -11.60
N PRO A 37 10.34 12.23 -11.80
CA PRO A 37 10.31 13.27 -10.76
C PRO A 37 9.00 13.32 -9.94
N ILE A 38 7.86 13.09 -10.57
CA ILE A 38 6.55 13.09 -9.89
C ILE A 38 6.41 11.88 -8.96
N ALA A 39 6.82 10.70 -9.41
CA ALA A 39 6.77 9.47 -8.62
C ALA A 39 7.74 9.56 -7.43
N SER A 40 8.94 10.06 -7.66
CA SER A 40 9.92 10.31 -6.61
C SER A 40 9.40 11.30 -5.56
N TRP A 41 8.78 12.41 -5.99
CA TRP A 41 8.16 13.36 -5.08
C TRP A 41 6.99 12.75 -4.29
N LEU A 42 6.15 11.96 -4.94
CA LEU A 42 4.95 11.40 -4.31
C LEU A 42 5.25 10.24 -3.34
N PHE A 43 6.20 9.37 -3.67
CA PHE A 43 6.47 8.13 -2.90
C PHE A 43 7.73 8.18 -2.03
N SER A 44 8.61 9.16 -2.24
CA SER A 44 9.92 9.22 -1.56
C SER A 44 10.21 10.55 -0.85
N ASN A 45 9.44 11.62 -1.09
CA ASN A 45 9.66 12.93 -0.47
C ASN A 45 8.69 13.19 0.71
N SER A 46 9.20 13.56 1.88
CA SER A 46 8.40 13.88 3.07
C SER A 46 7.43 15.05 2.87
N ALA A 47 7.67 15.93 1.90
CA ALA A 47 6.76 17.03 1.55
C ALA A 47 5.39 16.54 1.07
N SER A 48 5.27 15.32 0.52
CA SER A 48 3.98 14.75 0.11
C SER A 48 3.23 14.04 1.24
N ALA A 49 3.84 13.90 2.43
CA ALA A 49 3.23 13.24 3.60
C ALA A 49 1.85 13.80 4.02
N PRO A 50 1.51 15.10 3.90
CA PRO A 50 0.17 15.58 4.23
C PRO A 50 -0.92 14.99 3.33
N ILE A 51 -0.63 14.75 2.04
CA ILE A 51 -1.59 14.13 1.10
C ILE A 51 -1.89 12.70 1.55
N TRP A 52 -0.83 11.96 1.90
CA TRP A 52 -0.96 10.60 2.41
C TRP A 52 -1.73 10.55 3.73
N LEU A 53 -1.51 11.52 4.62
CA LEU A 53 -2.25 11.62 5.87
C LEU A 53 -3.76 11.75 5.64
N ILE A 54 -4.19 12.58 4.68
CA ILE A 54 -5.62 12.73 4.34
C ILE A 54 -6.21 11.39 3.90
N PHE A 55 -5.57 10.71 2.96
CA PHE A 55 -6.03 9.39 2.50
C PHE A 55 -6.03 8.35 3.62
N ARG A 56 -5.00 8.39 4.48
CA ARG A 56 -4.86 7.47 5.61
C ARG A 56 -5.98 7.65 6.64
N ILE A 57 -6.29 8.90 7.02
CA ILE A 57 -7.37 9.20 7.94
C ILE A 57 -8.73 8.86 7.32
N TYR A 58 -8.97 9.22 6.05
CA TYR A 58 -10.20 8.87 5.36
C TYR A 58 -10.43 7.34 5.34
N LEU A 59 -9.43 6.59 4.89
CA LEU A 59 -9.51 5.14 4.79
C LEU A 59 -9.65 4.50 6.19
N GLY A 60 -8.85 4.97 7.15
CA GLY A 60 -8.86 4.49 8.53
C GLY A 60 -10.21 4.73 9.23
N VAL A 61 -10.81 5.92 9.09
CA VAL A 61 -12.13 6.22 9.63
C VAL A 61 -13.21 5.37 8.97
N THR A 62 -13.11 5.14 7.66
CA THR A 62 -14.08 4.30 6.93
C THR A 62 -14.05 2.86 7.45
N TRP A 63 -12.85 2.28 7.59
CA TRP A 63 -12.67 0.96 8.19
C TRP A 63 -13.12 0.91 9.65
N LEU A 64 -12.76 1.91 10.45
CA LEU A 64 -13.11 1.93 11.87
C LEU A 64 -14.63 2.02 12.07
N ARG A 65 -15.32 2.83 11.28
CA ARG A 65 -16.79 2.93 11.33
C ARG A 65 -17.47 1.61 10.94
N ALA A 66 -16.98 0.95 9.90
CA ALA A 66 -17.48 -0.35 9.47
C ALA A 66 -17.19 -1.46 10.50
N GLY A 67 -15.98 -1.47 11.07
CA GLY A 67 -15.60 -2.41 12.11
C GLY A 67 -16.40 -2.21 13.40
N ILE A 68 -16.57 -0.97 13.86
CA ILE A 68 -17.37 -0.64 15.04
C ILE A 68 -18.81 -1.14 14.86
N SER A 69 -19.45 -0.86 13.72
CA SER A 69 -20.83 -1.30 13.49
C SER A 69 -20.97 -2.82 13.45
N LYS A 70 -19.90 -3.56 13.12
CA LYS A 70 -19.86 -5.02 13.20
C LYS A 70 -19.60 -5.51 14.62
N VAL A 71 -18.59 -5.02 15.33
CA VAL A 71 -18.27 -5.51 16.68
C VAL A 71 -19.33 -5.14 17.73
N THR A 72 -20.17 -4.12 17.48
CA THR A 72 -21.32 -3.81 18.34
C THR A 72 -22.57 -4.62 17.98
N ASN A 73 -22.52 -5.46 16.95
CA ASN A 73 -23.66 -6.24 16.48
C ASN A 73 -23.51 -7.71 16.91
N GLU A 74 -24.52 -8.24 17.61
CA GLU A 74 -24.52 -9.61 18.13
C GLU A 74 -24.42 -10.67 17.03
N MET A 75 -24.88 -10.37 15.81
CA MET A 75 -24.79 -11.27 14.65
C MET A 75 -23.36 -11.43 14.11
N TRP A 76 -22.42 -10.57 14.52
CA TRP A 76 -21.02 -10.62 14.11
C TRP A 76 -20.11 -11.21 15.19
N VAL A 77 -20.24 -10.77 16.44
CA VAL A 77 -19.34 -11.18 17.55
C VAL A 77 -20.06 -11.67 18.80
N GLY A 78 -21.39 -11.66 18.82
CA GLY A 78 -22.21 -12.04 19.99
C GLY A 78 -22.73 -13.48 19.95
N ALA A 79 -23.82 -13.71 20.67
CA ALA A 79 -24.46 -15.02 20.79
C ALA A 79 -24.93 -15.60 19.45
N GLU A 80 -25.24 -14.73 18.48
CA GLU A 80 -25.67 -15.09 17.13
C GLU A 80 -24.56 -14.91 16.08
N SER A 81 -23.30 -14.92 16.52
CA SER A 81 -22.14 -14.68 15.66
C SER A 81 -22.05 -15.66 14.48
N GLY A 82 -21.85 -15.09 13.30
CA GLY A 82 -21.83 -15.83 12.03
C GLY A 82 -23.12 -15.67 11.24
N THR A 83 -24.24 -15.27 11.86
CA THR A 83 -25.53 -15.08 11.13
C THR A 83 -25.42 -14.02 10.05
N ALA A 84 -24.79 -12.87 10.36
CA ALA A 84 -24.59 -11.81 9.38
C ALA A 84 -23.67 -12.25 8.22
N LEU A 85 -22.63 -13.03 8.54
CA LEU A 85 -21.72 -13.54 7.53
C LEU A 85 -22.39 -14.61 6.66
N THR A 86 -23.17 -15.52 7.25
CA THR A 86 -23.95 -16.51 6.48
C THR A 86 -24.88 -15.83 5.50
N GLY A 87 -25.62 -14.79 5.91
CA GLY A 87 -26.47 -14.01 5.01
C GLY A 87 -25.68 -13.33 3.89
N PHE A 88 -24.50 -12.79 4.21
CA PHE A 88 -23.59 -12.23 3.20
C PHE A 88 -23.12 -13.28 2.18
N ILE A 89 -22.73 -14.48 2.63
CA ILE A 89 -22.30 -15.57 1.77
C ILE A 89 -23.46 -16.12 0.93
N SER A 90 -24.68 -16.20 1.48
CA SER A 90 -25.88 -16.56 0.70
C SER A 90 -26.09 -15.59 -0.46
N ALA A 91 -25.98 -14.27 -0.22
CA ALA A 91 -26.06 -13.27 -1.28
C ALA A 91 -24.92 -13.40 -2.31
N THR A 92 -23.72 -13.80 -1.87
CA THR A 92 -22.60 -14.10 -2.78
C THR A 92 -22.90 -15.31 -3.67
N LEU A 93 -23.52 -16.37 -3.13
CA LEU A 93 -23.89 -17.56 -3.91
C LEU A 93 -25.02 -17.27 -4.91
N GLU A 94 -25.98 -16.42 -4.54
CA GLU A 94 -26.99 -15.93 -5.47
C GLU A 94 -26.34 -15.16 -6.64
N LYS A 95 -25.39 -14.27 -6.36
CA LYS A 95 -24.64 -13.56 -7.41
C LYS A 95 -23.75 -14.47 -8.25
N ALA A 96 -23.24 -15.56 -7.68
CA ALA A 96 -22.51 -16.57 -8.42
C ALA A 96 -23.39 -17.30 -9.44
N SER A 97 -24.71 -17.40 -9.21
CA SER A 97 -25.63 -18.03 -10.16
C SER A 97 -25.88 -17.23 -11.45
N ILE A 98 -25.53 -15.93 -11.43
CA ILE A 98 -25.63 -15.00 -12.57
C ILE A 98 -24.26 -14.53 -13.07
N ASP A 99 -23.19 -15.30 -12.77
CA ASP A 99 -21.80 -15.04 -13.19
C ASP A 99 -21.19 -13.70 -12.70
N GLU A 100 -21.76 -13.07 -11.66
CA GLU A 100 -21.20 -11.83 -11.07
C GLU A 100 -20.08 -12.10 -10.05
N VAL A 101 -19.94 -13.35 -9.60
CA VAL A 101 -18.92 -13.80 -8.64
C VAL A 101 -18.12 -14.94 -9.27
N PRO A 102 -16.78 -14.90 -9.22
CA PRO A 102 -15.95 -16.00 -9.73
C PRO A 102 -16.30 -17.34 -9.06
N SER A 103 -16.53 -18.39 -9.85
CA SER A 103 -17.02 -19.68 -9.34
C SER A 103 -16.08 -20.31 -8.31
N TRP A 104 -14.77 -20.11 -8.44
CA TRP A 104 -13.79 -20.60 -7.45
C TRP A 104 -13.96 -19.91 -6.08
N TYR A 105 -14.33 -18.63 -6.07
CA TYR A 105 -14.55 -17.86 -4.85
C TYR A 105 -15.88 -18.22 -4.20
N ALA A 106 -16.92 -18.46 -5.01
CA ALA A 106 -18.19 -19.00 -4.54
C ALA A 106 -18.00 -20.37 -3.86
N LEU A 107 -17.23 -21.28 -4.47
CA LEU A 107 -16.91 -22.58 -3.88
C LEU A 107 -16.12 -22.46 -2.57
N PHE A 108 -15.13 -21.57 -2.51
CA PHE A 108 -14.41 -21.27 -1.27
C PHE A 108 -15.37 -20.77 -0.17
N SER A 109 -16.25 -19.83 -0.53
CA SER A 109 -17.22 -19.25 0.38
C SER A 109 -18.19 -20.30 0.93
N GLU A 110 -18.68 -21.20 0.07
CA GLU A 110 -19.58 -22.28 0.46
C GLU A 110 -18.90 -23.38 1.30
N LYS A 111 -17.70 -23.81 0.93
CA LYS A 111 -17.05 -24.99 1.53
C LYS A 111 -16.14 -24.67 2.71
N VAL A 112 -15.62 -23.46 2.80
CA VAL A 112 -14.65 -23.06 3.84
C VAL A 112 -15.24 -22.01 4.78
N VAL A 113 -15.83 -20.94 4.22
CA VAL A 113 -16.30 -19.81 5.02
C VAL A 113 -17.61 -20.14 5.75
N LEU A 114 -18.59 -20.70 5.04
CA LEU A 114 -19.91 -21.00 5.60
C LEU A 114 -19.87 -22.01 6.78
N PRO A 115 -19.10 -23.12 6.74
CA PRO A 115 -18.97 -24.01 7.90
C PRO A 115 -18.25 -23.39 9.10
N ASN A 116 -17.43 -22.36 8.88
CA ASN A 116 -16.64 -21.68 9.91
C ASN A 116 -17.11 -20.22 10.10
N ALA A 117 -18.38 -19.93 9.83
CA ALA A 117 -18.89 -18.57 9.74
C ALA A 117 -18.63 -17.74 11.01
N THR A 118 -18.77 -18.33 12.19
CA THR A 118 -18.50 -17.65 13.47
C THR A 118 -17.05 -17.17 13.57
N PHE A 119 -16.08 -18.00 13.20
CA PHE A 119 -14.66 -17.66 13.25
C PHE A 119 -14.30 -16.55 12.26
N PHE A 120 -14.77 -16.68 11.01
CA PHE A 120 -14.53 -15.66 9.99
C PHE A 120 -15.25 -14.34 10.31
N SER A 121 -16.45 -14.40 10.87
CA SER A 121 -17.20 -13.21 11.27
C SER A 121 -16.45 -12.41 12.33
N PHE A 122 -15.88 -13.10 13.33
CA PHE A 122 -15.04 -12.47 14.35
C PHE A 122 -13.78 -11.84 13.76
N ILE A 123 -13.04 -12.57 12.92
CA ILE A 123 -11.80 -12.08 12.29
C ILE A 123 -12.08 -10.87 11.41
N VAL A 124 -13.15 -10.90 10.61
CA VAL A 124 -13.50 -9.77 9.75
C VAL A 124 -13.88 -8.57 10.61
N ALA A 125 -14.78 -8.72 11.58
CA ALA A 125 -15.22 -7.60 12.42
C ALA A 125 -14.06 -6.91 13.14
N TRP A 126 -13.18 -7.69 13.79
CA TRP A 126 -12.01 -7.14 14.48
C TRP A 126 -10.92 -6.68 13.53
N GLY A 127 -10.73 -7.37 12.40
CA GLY A 127 -9.78 -6.97 11.36
C GLY A 127 -10.06 -5.57 10.84
N GLU A 128 -11.33 -5.23 10.61
CA GLU A 128 -11.75 -3.89 10.19
C GLU A 128 -11.41 -2.82 11.24
N VAL A 129 -11.64 -3.12 12.53
CA VAL A 129 -11.29 -2.23 13.63
C VAL A 129 -9.78 -2.01 13.71
N PHE A 130 -8.99 -3.09 13.69
CA PHE A 130 -7.53 -3.01 13.81
C PHE A 130 -6.90 -2.29 12.61
N VAL A 131 -7.37 -2.54 11.39
CA VAL A 131 -6.94 -1.80 10.20
C VAL A 131 -7.31 -0.33 10.33
N GLY A 132 -8.54 -0.01 10.76
CA GLY A 132 -8.99 1.36 10.94
C GLY A 132 -8.15 2.13 11.96
N VAL A 133 -7.91 1.55 13.13
CA VAL A 133 -7.08 2.13 14.20
C VAL A 133 -5.63 2.26 13.75
N GLY A 134 -5.04 1.22 13.15
CA GLY A 134 -3.67 1.22 12.66
C GLY A 134 -3.42 2.32 11.63
N LEU A 135 -4.36 2.50 10.70
CA LEU A 135 -4.31 3.60 9.73
C LEU A 135 -4.48 4.97 10.40
N ILE A 136 -5.43 5.17 11.31
CA ILE A 136 -5.62 6.49 11.94
C ILE A 136 -4.37 6.92 12.71
N ILE A 137 -3.87 6.03 13.57
CA ILE A 137 -2.69 6.26 14.40
C ILE A 137 -1.42 6.36 13.54
N GLY A 138 -1.41 5.72 12.37
CA GLY A 138 -0.21 5.58 11.55
C GLY A 138 0.79 4.64 12.23
N MET A 139 0.30 3.50 12.73
CA MET A 139 1.09 2.41 13.28
C MET A 139 1.04 1.23 12.30
N LEU A 140 2.21 0.84 11.80
CA LEU A 140 2.43 -0.14 10.76
C LEU A 140 1.58 0.16 9.51
N THR A 141 1.59 1.42 9.04
CA THR A 141 0.70 1.94 7.98
C THR A 141 0.68 1.05 6.74
N GLY A 142 1.84 0.58 6.27
CA GLY A 142 1.92 -0.34 5.13
C GLY A 142 1.25 -1.69 5.39
N ILE A 143 1.41 -2.25 6.60
CA ILE A 143 0.80 -3.52 6.99
C ILE A 143 -0.72 -3.36 7.19
N ALA A 144 -1.16 -2.28 7.84
CA ALA A 144 -2.57 -1.96 8.01
C ALA A 144 -3.26 -1.78 6.65
N ALA A 145 -2.63 -1.03 5.73
CA ALA A 145 -3.12 -0.85 4.37
C ALA A 145 -3.15 -2.17 3.58
N PHE A 146 -2.17 -3.07 3.78
CA PHE A 146 -2.17 -4.40 3.18
C PHE A 146 -3.37 -5.24 3.60
N PHE A 147 -3.65 -5.34 4.91
CA PHE A 147 -4.82 -6.10 5.38
C PHE A 147 -6.14 -5.44 4.97
N GLY A 148 -6.19 -4.11 4.91
CA GLY A 148 -7.32 -3.38 4.31
C GLY A 148 -7.52 -3.71 2.83
N ALA A 149 -6.44 -3.73 2.03
CA ALA A 149 -6.52 -4.13 0.63
C ALA A 149 -6.99 -5.58 0.48
N PHE A 150 -6.48 -6.50 1.31
CA PHE A 150 -6.85 -7.91 1.31
C PHE A 150 -8.35 -8.11 1.57
N MET A 151 -8.89 -7.51 2.64
CA MET A 151 -10.33 -7.59 2.94
C MET A 151 -11.18 -6.95 1.85
N ASN A 152 -10.75 -5.81 1.28
CA ASN A 152 -11.47 -5.19 0.16
C ASN A 152 -11.53 -6.10 -1.06
N ILE A 153 -10.43 -6.77 -1.43
CA ILE A 153 -10.43 -7.74 -2.52
C ILE A 153 -11.43 -8.85 -2.23
N SER A 154 -11.44 -9.42 -1.01
CA SER A 154 -12.41 -10.44 -0.63
C SER A 154 -13.86 -9.96 -0.77
N PHE A 155 -14.16 -8.71 -0.37
CA PHE A 155 -15.51 -8.14 -0.53
C PHE A 155 -15.89 -7.91 -1.99
N LEU A 156 -14.95 -7.45 -2.82
CA LEU A 156 -15.16 -7.29 -4.25
C LEU A 156 -15.41 -8.63 -4.93
N LEU A 157 -14.63 -9.66 -4.60
CA LEU A 157 -14.83 -11.03 -5.08
C LEU A 157 -16.16 -11.61 -4.61
N ALA A 158 -16.65 -11.22 -3.43
CA ALA A 158 -17.97 -11.59 -2.93
C ALA A 158 -19.14 -10.85 -3.62
N GLY A 159 -18.85 -9.93 -4.54
CA GLY A 159 -19.84 -9.14 -5.27
C GLY A 159 -20.29 -7.86 -4.56
N ALA A 160 -19.59 -7.41 -3.52
CA ALA A 160 -19.87 -6.15 -2.83
C ALA A 160 -19.09 -4.99 -3.48
N VAL A 161 -19.67 -4.34 -4.49
CA VAL A 161 -18.95 -3.35 -5.32
C VAL A 161 -19.01 -1.92 -4.76
N SER A 162 -19.93 -1.57 -3.86
CA SER A 162 -20.23 -0.18 -3.41
C SER A 162 -19.01 0.78 -3.29
N ILE A 163 -18.47 1.01 -2.08
CA ILE A 163 -17.31 1.90 -1.86
C ILE A 163 -15.97 1.15 -1.93
N ASN A 164 -16.03 -0.18 -1.99
CA ASN A 164 -14.88 -1.09 -1.88
C ASN A 164 -13.80 -0.88 -2.97
N PRO A 165 -14.10 -0.61 -4.25
CA PRO A 165 -13.07 -0.36 -5.26
C PRO A 165 -12.24 0.88 -4.95
N PHE A 166 -12.87 1.93 -4.44
CA PHE A 166 -12.18 3.15 -4.06
C PHE A 166 -11.27 2.89 -2.85
N MET A 167 -11.79 2.22 -1.81
CA MET A 167 -10.97 1.84 -0.65
C MET A 167 -9.80 0.94 -1.04
N PHE A 168 -10.01 0.02 -2.00
CA PHE A 168 -8.95 -0.84 -2.53
C PHE A 168 -7.83 -0.02 -3.20
N ILE A 169 -8.18 0.89 -4.11
CA ILE A 169 -7.20 1.76 -4.80
C ILE A 169 -6.39 2.57 -3.79
N VAL A 170 -7.07 3.22 -2.84
CA VAL A 170 -6.39 4.00 -1.79
C VAL A 170 -5.49 3.12 -0.93
N SER A 171 -5.92 1.89 -0.61
CA SER A 171 -5.10 0.94 0.14
C SER A 171 -3.83 0.57 -0.63
N ILE A 172 -3.93 0.28 -1.93
CA ILE A 172 -2.75 -0.01 -2.77
C ILE A 172 -1.80 1.19 -2.83
N LEU A 173 -2.32 2.40 -3.01
CA LEU A 173 -1.49 3.60 -3.01
C LEU A 173 -0.76 3.78 -1.68
N LEU A 174 -1.43 3.53 -0.54
CA LEU A 174 -0.82 3.59 0.78
C LEU A 174 0.24 2.51 1.01
N ILE A 175 0.07 1.31 0.44
CA ILE A 175 1.09 0.26 0.48
C ILE A 175 2.34 0.72 -0.29
N LEU A 176 2.17 1.30 -1.48
CA LEU A 176 3.30 1.82 -2.27
C LEU A 176 3.97 3.03 -1.60
N GLY A 177 3.16 3.93 -1.04
CA GLY A 177 3.60 5.14 -0.35
C GLY A 177 3.93 4.97 1.13
N TRP A 178 4.02 3.74 1.64
CA TRP A 178 4.15 3.47 3.08
C TRP A 178 5.32 4.20 3.76
N LYS A 179 6.43 4.40 3.05
CA LYS A 179 7.62 5.13 3.55
C LYS A 179 7.30 6.58 3.92
N VAL A 180 6.49 7.25 3.10
CA VAL A 180 6.12 8.66 3.32
C VAL A 180 4.80 8.77 4.10
N ALA A 181 3.86 7.85 3.90
CA ALA A 181 2.58 7.84 4.58
C ALA A 181 2.68 7.62 6.10
N GLY A 182 3.71 6.90 6.55
CA GLY A 182 4.03 6.73 7.97
C GLY A 182 4.71 7.94 8.63
N HIS A 183 5.08 8.98 7.86
CA HIS A 183 5.85 10.11 8.38
C HIS A 183 5.07 10.90 9.44
N TYR A 184 3.79 11.20 9.20
CA TYR A 184 2.89 11.79 10.21
C TYR A 184 2.16 10.71 11.02
N GLY A 185 2.90 9.83 11.69
CA GLY A 185 2.34 8.71 12.45
C GLY A 185 3.31 8.15 13.49
N VAL A 186 2.85 7.18 14.25
CA VAL A 186 3.70 6.46 15.22
C VAL A 186 4.84 5.70 14.51
N ASP A 187 4.66 5.38 13.23
CA ASP A 187 5.66 4.80 12.35
C ASP A 187 6.98 5.58 12.27
N GLN A 188 6.94 6.91 12.40
CA GLN A 188 8.17 7.71 12.47
C GLN A 188 9.06 7.32 13.67
N TYR A 189 8.46 6.88 14.77
CA TYR A 189 9.16 6.49 15.99
C TYR A 189 9.40 4.98 16.10
N LEU A 190 8.50 4.16 15.52
CA LEU A 190 8.56 2.70 15.53
C LEU A 190 9.55 2.14 14.52
N LEU A 191 9.56 2.66 13.28
CA LEU A 191 10.36 2.10 12.19
C LEU A 191 11.88 2.19 12.43
N PRO A 192 12.44 3.29 12.99
CA PRO A 192 13.86 3.32 13.34
C PRO A 192 14.23 2.30 14.42
N LYS A 193 13.31 1.96 15.34
CA LYS A 193 13.53 0.99 16.42
C LYS A 193 13.40 -0.47 15.97
N LEU A 194 12.54 -0.71 14.97
CA LEU A 194 12.36 -2.03 14.35
C LEU A 194 13.45 -2.35 13.31
N GLY A 195 14.31 -1.37 12.97
CA GLY A 195 15.40 -1.51 12.02
C GLY A 195 14.88 -1.56 10.58
N THR A 196 14.78 -0.40 9.93
CA THR A 196 14.53 -0.37 8.48
C THR A 196 15.78 -0.83 7.71
N PRO A 197 15.67 -1.71 6.70
CA PRO A 197 16.81 -2.18 5.92
C PRO A 197 17.55 -1.09 5.12
N TRP A 198 16.96 0.08 4.97
CA TRP A 198 17.54 1.22 4.25
C TRP A 198 18.27 2.12 5.25
N ALA A 199 19.49 1.72 5.61
CA ALA A 199 20.48 2.66 6.12
C ALA A 199 20.63 3.80 5.10
N LEU A 200 20.53 5.04 5.58
CA LEU A 200 20.71 6.24 4.76
C LEU A 200 22.12 6.18 4.14
N ILE A 201 22.21 5.98 2.83
CA ILE A 201 23.46 6.26 2.11
C ILE A 201 23.61 7.78 2.16
N ASN A 202 24.58 8.24 2.93
CA ASN A 202 24.93 9.65 3.04
C ASN A 202 25.80 10.00 1.82
N PRO A 203 25.33 10.81 0.84
CA PRO A 203 26.11 11.11 -0.36
C PRO A 203 27.24 12.12 -0.09
N SER A 204 27.41 12.58 1.16
CA SER A 204 28.45 13.56 1.51
C SER A 204 29.85 12.96 1.71
N ASN A 205 29.98 11.63 1.69
CA ASN A 205 31.25 10.97 1.98
C ASN A 205 31.74 10.17 0.77
N ASP A 206 32.17 10.90 -0.26
CA ASP A 206 33.01 10.40 -1.36
C ASP A 206 34.43 10.04 -0.87
N ASP A 207 34.56 9.31 0.24
CA ASP A 207 35.87 8.88 0.77
C ASP A 207 35.91 7.42 1.24
N GLY A 208 34.83 6.65 1.11
CA GLY A 208 34.82 5.21 1.36
C GLY A 208 35.12 4.82 2.81
N ARG A 209 35.02 5.73 3.78
CA ARG A 209 35.19 5.43 5.21
C ARG A 209 33.84 5.48 5.92
N LEU A 210 33.47 4.34 6.51
CA LEU A 210 32.23 4.18 7.29
C LEU A 210 32.35 4.89 8.64
N ASP A 211 32.04 6.18 8.68
CA ASP A 211 31.94 6.93 9.94
C ASP A 211 30.53 6.77 10.54
N SER A 212 30.40 5.80 11.45
CA SER A 212 29.16 5.33 12.06
C SER A 212 28.59 6.19 13.21
N LEU A 213 29.02 7.45 13.38
CA LEU A 213 28.77 8.19 14.62
C LEU A 213 28.19 9.61 14.51
N LYS A 214 27.45 9.96 13.43
CA LYS A 214 26.85 11.32 13.32
C LYS A 214 25.42 11.36 12.79
N TYR A 215 24.49 10.65 13.44
CA TYR A 215 23.05 10.79 13.15
C TYR A 215 22.20 11.35 14.30
N PHE A 216 22.81 11.81 15.41
CA PHE A 216 22.05 12.31 16.57
C PHE A 216 21.79 13.84 16.58
N HIS A 217 22.12 14.58 15.51
CA HIS A 217 22.15 16.06 15.55
C HIS A 217 21.34 16.79 14.48
N TYR A 218 20.28 16.20 13.93
CA TYR A 218 19.46 16.90 12.92
C TYR A 218 17.96 16.81 13.15
N VAL A 219 17.51 17.17 14.35
CA VAL A 219 16.16 17.73 14.58
C VAL A 219 16.24 18.65 15.81
N ASP A 220 16.51 19.93 15.57
CA ASP A 220 15.97 21.03 16.39
C ASP A 220 14.74 21.58 15.66
#